data_AF-A0A8J8KDD4-F1
#
_entry.id   AF-A0A8J8KDD4-F1
#
_cell.length_a   1.000
_cell.length_b   1.000
_cell.length_c   1.000
_cell.angle_alpha   90.00
_cell.angle_beta   90.00
_cell.angle_gamma   90.00
#
_symmetry.space_group_name_H-M   'P 1'
#
loop_
_entity.id
_entity.type
_entity.pdbx_description
1 polymer ?
#
loop_
_entity_poly.entity_id
_entity_poly.type
_entity_poly.pdbx_seq_one_letter_code
_entity_poly.pdbx_strand_id
1 'polypeptide(L)'
;MTSLERWQYVYLVLALLIFGLSIVGYLMTGVSIFSLYPTIVWFGLLIVIVRPTMFGYIMAGFGILSLAIAGFLVRGGASPLTIGVLVVVGGGALVGGIRTHRTRSLSQ
;
A
#
# COMPACT_ATOMS: atom_id res chain seq x y z
N MET A 1 27.05 9.93 3.05
CA MET A 1 25.91 9.33 3.76
C MET A 1 24.69 10.15 3.43
N THR A 2 23.75 9.61 2.66
CA THR A 2 22.45 10.25 2.44
C THR A 2 21.68 10.17 3.75
N SER A 3 21.63 11.27 4.49
CA SER A 3 20.80 11.37 5.69
C SER A 3 19.33 11.22 5.28
N LEU A 4 18.60 10.30 5.92
CA LEU A 4 17.17 10.21 5.73
C LEU A 4 16.49 11.48 6.24
N GLU A 5 15.55 11.99 5.46
CA GLU A 5 14.71 13.12 5.88
C GLU A 5 13.70 12.67 6.94
N ARG A 6 13.28 13.58 7.82
CA ARG A 6 12.39 13.28 8.96
C ARG A 6 11.11 12.52 8.55
N TRP A 7 10.55 12.83 7.37
CA TRP A 7 9.35 12.17 6.88
C TRP A 7 9.58 10.73 6.43
N GLN A 8 10.80 10.37 5.98
CA GLN A 8 11.13 9.01 5.55
C GLN A 8 11.12 8.02 6.71
N TYR A 9 11.43 8.47 7.93
CA TYR A 9 11.38 7.63 9.14
C TYR A 9 9.96 7.11 9.42
N VAL A 10 8.93 7.91 9.15
CA VAL A 10 7.53 7.49 9.34
C VAL A 10 7.22 6.31 8.42
N TYR A 11 7.58 6.41 7.14
CA TYR A 11 7.38 5.34 6.17
C TYR A 11 8.26 4.11 6.44
N LEU A 12 9.47 4.31 6.97
CA LEU A 12 10.36 3.22 7.36
C LEU A 12 9.75 2.38 8.49
N VAL A 13 9.23 3.04 9.53
CA VAL A 13 8.55 2.36 10.65
C VAL A 13 7.31 1.62 10.16
N LEU A 14 6.49 2.27 9.30
CA LEU A 14 5.34 1.63 8.66
C LEU A 14 5.76 0.40 7.83
N ALA A 15 6.83 0.51 7.04
CA ALA A 15 7.35 -0.61 6.26
C ALA A 15 7.75 -1.79 7.18
N LEU A 16 8.47 -1.54 8.27
CA LEU A 16 8.85 -2.60 9.22
C LEU A 16 7.63 -3.30 9.84
N LEU A 17 6.60 -2.54 10.23
CA LEU A 17 5.36 -3.11 10.77
C LEU A 17 4.63 -3.97 9.73
N ILE A 18 4.52 -3.48 8.50
CA ILE A 18 3.83 -4.20 7.42
C ILE A 18 4.62 -5.46 7.01
N PHE A 19 5.94 -5.41 7.06
CA PHE A 19 6.78 -6.59 6.86
C PHE A 19 6.51 -7.65 7.95
N GLY A 20 6.40 -7.23 9.21
CA GLY A 20 5.99 -8.11 10.30
C GLY A 20 4.62 -8.76 10.04
N LEU A 21 3.64 -8.00 9.55
CA LEU A 21 2.33 -8.52 9.18
C LEU A 21 2.41 -9.54 8.03
N SER A 22 3.29 -9.33 7.05
CA SER A 22 3.54 -10.32 5.98
C SER A 22 4.03 -11.65 6.55
N ILE A 23 5.01 -11.61 7.47
CA ILE A 23 5.55 -12.80 8.12
C ILE A 23 4.45 -13.53 8.91
N VAL A 24 3.68 -12.80 9.72
CA VAL A 24 2.57 -13.40 10.48
C VAL A 24 1.54 -14.02 9.55
N GLY A 25 1.15 -13.32 8.48
CA GLY A 25 0.25 -13.85 7.46
C GLY A 25 0.77 -15.13 6.83
N TYR A 26 2.07 -15.18 6.53
CA TYR A 26 2.71 -16.36 5.94
C TYR A 26 2.73 -17.54 6.91
N LEU A 27 3.10 -17.30 8.18
CA LEU A 27 3.13 -18.36 9.20
C LEU A 27 1.75 -18.94 9.49
N MET A 28 0.70 -18.13 9.43
CA MET A 28 -0.67 -18.57 9.73
C MET A 28 -1.39 -19.22 8.54
N THR A 29 -1.13 -18.75 7.32
CA THR A 29 -1.95 -19.12 6.14
C THR A 29 -1.13 -19.57 4.93
N GLY A 30 0.19 -19.65 5.05
CA GLY A 30 1.10 -19.92 3.94
C GLY A 30 1.14 -18.79 2.90
N VAL A 31 1.39 -19.14 1.64
CA VAL A 31 1.34 -18.20 0.52
C VAL A 31 -0.12 -17.92 0.18
N SER A 32 -0.62 -16.78 0.66
CA SER A 32 -2.03 -16.39 0.54
C SER A 32 -2.15 -14.87 0.38
N ILE A 33 -3.36 -14.37 0.19
CA ILE A 33 -3.59 -12.93 0.08
C ILE A 33 -3.20 -12.17 1.36
N PHE A 34 -3.29 -12.84 2.52
CA PHE A 34 -2.95 -12.26 3.82
C PHE A 34 -1.44 -12.10 4.01
N SER A 35 -0.60 -12.86 3.31
CA SER A 35 0.85 -12.69 3.29
C SER A 35 1.33 -11.85 2.10
N LEU A 36 0.73 -12.04 0.92
CA LEU A 36 1.12 -11.34 -0.30
C LEU A 36 0.77 -9.86 -0.30
N TYR A 37 -0.44 -9.48 0.17
CA TYR A 37 -0.85 -8.08 0.16
C TYR A 37 0.06 -7.19 1.02
N PRO A 38 0.34 -7.51 2.29
CA PRO A 38 1.30 -6.74 3.08
C PRO A 38 2.70 -6.72 2.45
N THR A 39 3.14 -7.82 1.83
CA THR A 39 4.45 -7.86 1.15
C THR A 39 4.54 -6.84 0.00
N ILE A 40 3.50 -6.75 -0.83
CA ILE A 40 3.46 -5.79 -1.93
C ILE A 40 3.44 -4.36 -1.39
N VAL A 41 2.65 -4.10 -0.34
CA VAL A 41 2.61 -2.78 0.30
C VAL A 41 3.96 -2.42 0.90
N TRP A 42 4.64 -3.36 1.56
CA TRP A 42 5.98 -3.18 2.09
C TRP A 42 6.98 -2.77 1.00
N PHE A 43 7.02 -3.51 -0.11
CA PHE A 43 7.90 -3.18 -1.24
C PHE A 43 7.62 -1.80 -1.81
N GLY A 44 6.34 -1.44 -1.99
CA GLY A 44 5.99 -0.11 -2.48
C GLY A 44 6.40 1.00 -1.52
N LEU A 45 6.30 0.81 -0.20
CA LEU A 45 6.78 1.77 0.79
C LEU A 45 8.30 1.95 0.72
N LEU A 46 9.06 0.87 0.54
CA LEU A 46 10.50 0.97 0.32
C LEU A 46 10.83 1.78 -0.95
N ILE A 47 10.08 1.58 -2.03
CA ILE A 47 10.24 2.37 -3.25
C ILE A 47 9.94 3.85 -2.98
N VAL A 48 8.91 4.19 -2.19
CA VAL A 48 8.60 5.58 -1.82
C VAL A 48 9.75 6.21 -1.04
N ILE A 49 10.37 5.46 -0.11
CA ILE A 49 11.51 5.95 0.67
C ILE A 49 12.71 6.23 -0.24
N VAL A 50 13.05 5.30 -1.13
CA VAL A 50 14.23 5.42 -2.02
C VAL A 50 13.99 6.38 -3.18
N ARG A 51 12.76 6.43 -3.72
CA ARG A 51 12.36 7.27 -4.86
C ARG A 51 11.05 8.00 -4.56
N PRO A 52 11.10 9.12 -3.81
CA PRO A 52 9.91 9.91 -3.45
C PRO A 52 9.14 10.46 -4.66
N THR A 53 9.81 10.56 -5.82
CA THR A 53 9.20 10.95 -7.10
C THR A 53 8.11 9.97 -7.56
N MET A 54 8.18 8.70 -7.14
CA MET A 54 7.24 7.64 -7.53
C MET A 54 5.99 7.56 -6.64
N PHE A 55 5.88 8.39 -5.59
CA PHE A 55 4.80 8.33 -4.60
C PHE A 55 3.39 8.22 -5.21
N GLY A 56 3.07 9.09 -6.19
CA GLY A 56 1.75 9.10 -6.81
C GLY A 56 1.40 7.78 -7.49
N TYR A 57 2.36 7.18 -8.21
CA TYR A 57 2.20 5.89 -8.87
C TYR A 57 2.05 4.75 -7.87
N ILE A 58 2.87 4.73 -6.82
CA ILE A 58 2.80 3.67 -5.80
C ILE A 58 1.47 3.72 -5.05
N MET A 59 1.02 4.91 -4.63
CA MET A 59 -0.27 5.07 -3.96
C MET A 59 -1.45 4.72 -4.87
N ALA A 60 -1.40 5.09 -6.14
CA ALA A 60 -2.39 4.66 -7.13
C ALA A 60 -2.41 3.13 -7.31
N GLY A 61 -1.22 2.51 -7.37
CA GLY A 61 -1.07 1.06 -7.43
C GLY A 61 -1.65 0.34 -6.22
N PHE A 62 -1.37 0.83 -5.01
CA PHE A 62 -1.98 0.33 -3.77
C PHE A 62 -3.51 0.46 -3.79
N GLY A 63 -4.00 1.60 -4.28
CA GLY A 63 -5.43 1.85 -4.42
C GLY A 63 -6.11 0.83 -5.33
N ILE A 64 -5.58 0.63 -6.53
CA ILE A 64 -6.08 -0.36 -7.50
C ILE A 64 -6.03 -1.77 -6.92
N LEU A 65 -4.88 -2.15 -6.32
CA LEU A 65 -4.72 -3.46 -5.71
C LEU A 65 -5.74 -3.70 -4.60
N SER A 66 -5.93 -2.72 -3.71
CA SER A 66 -6.89 -2.81 -2.61
C SER A 66 -8.33 -2.98 -3.12
N LEU A 67 -8.73 -2.23 -4.15
CA LEU A 67 -10.05 -2.35 -4.75
C LEU A 67 -10.25 -3.69 -5.47
N ALA A 68 -9.22 -4.19 -6.18
CA ALA A 68 -9.27 -5.48 -6.83
C ALA A 68 -9.43 -6.62 -5.81
N ILE A 69 -8.69 -6.55 -4.70
CA ILE A 69 -8.79 -7.53 -3.60
C ILE A 69 -10.16 -7.42 -2.92
N ALA A 70 -10.66 -6.21 -2.67
CA ALA A 70 -12.01 -6.03 -2.13
C ALA A 70 -13.05 -6.71 -3.02
N GLY A 71 -13.00 -6.49 -4.34
CA GLY A 71 -13.90 -7.12 -5.30
C GLY A 71 -13.78 -8.66 -5.33
N PHE A 72 -12.56 -9.19 -5.20
CA PHE A 72 -12.33 -10.62 -5.08
C PHE A 72 -12.92 -11.21 -3.80
N LEU A 73 -12.72 -10.53 -2.66
CA LEU A 73 -13.16 -10.97 -1.34
C LEU A 73 -14.68 -10.93 -1.16
N VAL A 74 -15.41 -10.12 -1.94
CA VAL A 74 -16.89 -10.14 -2.00
C VAL A 74 -17.40 -11.55 -2.35
N ARG A 75 -16.71 -12.29 -3.21
CA ARG A 75 -17.08 -13.67 -3.58
C ARG A 75 -16.56 -14.70 -2.60
N GLY A 76 -15.49 -14.39 -1.86
CA GLY A 76 -14.81 -15.28 -0.93
C GLY A 76 -15.40 -15.35 0.48
N GLY A 77 -16.54 -14.68 0.74
CA GLY A 77 -17.19 -14.70 2.05
C GLY A 77 -16.46 -13.90 3.14
N ALA A 78 -15.57 -12.98 2.77
CA ALA A 78 -14.91 -12.11 3.73
C ALA A 78 -15.92 -11.19 4.45
N SER A 79 -15.57 -10.75 5.66
CA SER A 79 -16.46 -9.86 6.41
C SER A 79 -16.74 -8.56 5.65
N PRO A 80 -17.97 -8.01 5.71
CA PRO A 80 -18.30 -6.72 5.09
C PRO A 80 -17.40 -5.59 5.59
N LEU A 81 -16.94 -5.66 6.84
CA LEU A 81 -16.01 -4.70 7.42
C LEU A 81 -14.66 -4.72 6.71
N THR A 82 -14.09 -5.91 6.47
CA THR A 82 -12.82 -6.07 5.75
C THR A 82 -12.91 -5.48 4.35
N ILE A 83 -14.00 -5.78 3.64
CA ILE A 83 -14.26 -5.26 2.29
C ILE A 83 -14.40 -3.74 2.33
N GLY A 84 -15.19 -3.21 3.26
CA GLY A 84 -15.40 -1.77 3.43
C GLY A 84 -14.09 -1.02 3.71
N VAL A 85 -13.23 -1.54 4.59
CA VAL A 85 -11.91 -0.94 4.86
C VAL A 85 -11.04 -0.94 3.61
N LEU A 86 -10.97 -2.04 2.86
CA LEU A 86 -10.20 -2.09 1.62
C LEU A 86 -10.72 -1.12 0.55
N VAL A 87 -12.04 -0.91 0.48
CA VAL A 87 -12.64 0.05 -0.46
C VAL A 87 -12.31 1.48 -0.06
N VAL A 88 -12.48 1.83 1.22
CA VAL A 88 -12.22 3.20 1.70
C VAL A 88 -10.73 3.54 1.61
N VAL A 89 -9.85 2.66 2.10
CA VAL A 89 -8.40 2.85 2.04
C VAL A 89 -7.91 2.83 0.59
N GLY A 90 -8.40 1.88 -0.21
CA GLY A 90 -8.05 1.75 -1.62
C GLY A 90 -8.48 2.96 -2.45
N GLY A 91 -9.72 3.41 -2.28
CA GLY A 91 -10.24 4.61 -2.94
C GLY A 91 -9.47 5.86 -2.53
N GLY A 92 -9.19 6.03 -1.23
CA GLY A 92 -8.40 7.16 -0.73
C GLY A 92 -6.98 7.18 -1.29
N ALA A 93 -6.29 6.04 -1.29
CA ALA A 93 -4.95 5.91 -1.85
C ALA A 93 -4.93 6.17 -3.37
N LEU A 94 -5.93 5.68 -4.10
CA LEU A 94 -6.05 5.89 -5.54
C LEU A 94 -6.25 7.38 -5.89
N VAL A 95 -7.24 8.01 -5.26
CA VAL A 95 -7.54 9.43 -5.50
C VAL A 95 -6.35 10.31 -5.09
N GLY A 96 -5.75 10.04 -3.91
CA GLY A 96 -4.56 10.75 -3.45
C GLY A 96 -3.37 10.58 -4.39
N GLY A 97 -3.14 9.36 -4.90
CA GLY A 97 -2.09 9.05 -5.86
C GLY A 97 -2.26 9.80 -7.18
N ILE A 98 -3.46 9.76 -7.77
CA ILE A 98 -3.80 10.47 -9.01
C ILE A 98 -3.65 11.99 -8.83
N ARG A 99 -4.16 12.54 -7.73
CA ARG A 99 -4.04 13.98 -7.44
C ARG A 99 -2.58 14.41 -7.35
N THR A 100 -1.76 13.64 -6.63
CA THR A 100 -0.33 13.93 -6.48
C THR A 100 0.39 13.87 -7.83
N HIS A 101 0.03 12.92 -8.69
CA HIS A 101 0.60 12.83 -10.03
C HIS A 101 0.26 14.06 -10.88
N ARG A 102 -1.02 14.48 -10.89
CA ARG A 102 -1.45 15.70 -11.62
C ARG A 102 -0.78 16.97 -11.10
N THR A 103 -0.64 17.13 -9.79
CA THR A 103 0.02 18.31 -9.22
C THR A 103 1.49 18.39 -9.64
N ARG A 104 2.20 17.26 -9.69
CA ARG A 104 3.59 17.23 -10.18
C ARG A 104 3.69 17.49 -11.68
N SER A 105 2.80 16.95 -12.50
CA SER A 105 2.83 17.18 -13.95
C SER A 105 2.56 18.63 -14.34
N LEU A 106 1.82 19.38 -13.51
CA LEU A 106 1.56 20.81 -13.72
C LEU A 106 2.68 21.74 -13.23
N SER A 107 3.62 21.20 -12.44
CA SER A 107 4.78 21.95 -11.90
C SER A 107 6.07 21.79 -12.71
N GLN A 108 6.02 21.01 -13.79
CA GLN A 108 7.12 20.83 -14.75
C GLN A 108 6.81 21.62 -16.02
#